data_AF-A0A072PNQ4-F1
#
_entry.id   AF-A0A072PNQ4-F1
#
_cell.length_a   1.000
_cell.length_b   1.000
_cell.length_c   1.000
_cell.angle_alpha   90.00
_cell.angle_beta   90.00
_cell.angle_gamma   90.00
#
_symmetry.space_group_name_H-M   'P 1'
#
loop_
_entity.id
_entity.type
_entity.pdbx_description
1 polymer ?
#
loop_
_entity_poly.entity_id
_entity_poly.type
_entity_poly.pdbx_seq_one_letter_code
_entity_poly.pdbx_strand_id
1 'polypeptide(L)'
;MGTEESLFRRIPWCLSTLSDSGFAIEPTLTRTLDPTTGENALLARTLNNHDTIEGWCSLYRRPALSARNAKDECRTLLALRAGLDGYPGVCHGGITATVLDEIMSILVAVCRESQGLAPDNLTADLRVRYLRPVPTPLVVLVTAKIRDIQKDKKYFVDAELVDENGVVLAKGEGLFIHKSVERL
;
A
#
# COMPACT_ATOMS: atom_id res chain seq x y z
N MET A 1 -19.60 7.14 -2.07
CA MET A 1 -18.38 6.63 -2.75
C MET A 1 -17.27 7.60 -2.43
N GLY A 2 -16.09 7.11 -2.04
CA GLY A 2 -14.95 7.97 -1.74
C GLY A 2 -14.52 8.75 -2.99
N THR A 3 -14.10 10.00 -2.81
CA THR A 3 -13.66 10.88 -3.91
C THR A 3 -12.54 10.26 -4.74
N GLU A 4 -11.62 9.55 -4.11
CA GLU A 4 -10.45 8.92 -4.75
C GLU A 4 -10.81 7.69 -5.59
N GLU A 5 -11.73 6.83 -5.15
CA GLU A 5 -12.21 5.67 -5.93
C GLU A 5 -12.78 6.11 -7.29
N SER A 6 -13.48 7.25 -7.30
CA SER A 6 -14.09 7.79 -8.52
C SER A 6 -13.04 8.10 -9.60
N LEU A 7 -11.82 8.47 -9.21
CA LEU A 7 -10.70 8.73 -10.13
C LEU A 7 -10.37 7.47 -10.91
N PHE A 8 -10.22 6.35 -10.21
CA PHE A 8 -9.82 5.09 -10.83
C PHE A 8 -10.95 4.44 -11.63
N ARG A 9 -12.21 4.63 -11.25
CA ARG A 9 -13.37 4.16 -12.04
C ARG A 9 -13.47 4.79 -13.43
N ARG A 10 -12.83 5.95 -13.66
CA ARG A 10 -12.77 6.60 -14.97
C ARG A 10 -11.65 6.06 -15.86
N ILE A 11 -10.79 5.18 -15.36
CA ILE A 11 -9.63 4.64 -16.06
C ILE A 11 -9.92 3.18 -16.44
N PRO A 12 -10.01 2.83 -17.75
CA PRO A 12 -10.50 1.51 -18.17
C PRO A 12 -9.73 0.32 -17.59
N TRP A 13 -8.40 0.37 -17.55
CA TRP A 13 -7.59 -0.76 -17.07
C TRP A 13 -7.75 -1.00 -15.56
N CYS A 14 -7.99 0.06 -14.77
CA CYS A 14 -8.22 -0.02 -13.33
C CYS A 14 -9.51 -0.79 -12.97
N LEU A 15 -10.51 -0.78 -13.86
CA LEU A 15 -11.81 -1.42 -13.61
C LEU A 15 -11.66 -2.92 -13.34
N SER A 16 -10.72 -3.59 -14.02
CA SER A 16 -10.45 -5.01 -13.79
C SER A 16 -10.08 -5.31 -12.33
N THR A 17 -9.28 -4.43 -11.72
CA THR A 17 -8.88 -4.53 -10.31
C THR A 17 -10.04 -4.16 -9.39
N LEU A 18 -10.78 -3.09 -9.70
CA LEU A 18 -11.90 -2.59 -8.89
C LEU A 18 -13.12 -3.51 -8.89
N SER A 19 -13.29 -4.34 -9.91
CA SER A 19 -14.42 -5.26 -10.07
C SER A 19 -14.12 -6.69 -9.63
N ASP A 20 -12.92 -6.98 -9.12
CA ASP A 20 -12.57 -8.31 -8.64
C ASP A 20 -13.37 -8.68 -7.38
N SER A 21 -14.32 -9.59 -7.52
CA SER A 21 -15.20 -10.06 -6.44
C SER A 21 -14.47 -10.73 -5.27
N GLY A 22 -13.24 -11.21 -5.50
CA GLY A 22 -12.37 -11.76 -4.46
C GLY A 22 -11.82 -10.69 -3.51
N PHE A 23 -11.99 -9.41 -3.83
CA PHE A 23 -11.49 -8.29 -3.06
C PHE A 23 -12.62 -7.36 -2.58
N ALA A 24 -12.33 -6.58 -1.55
CA ALA A 24 -13.18 -5.53 -1.03
C ALA A 24 -12.39 -4.22 -0.99
N ILE A 25 -12.99 -3.14 -1.52
CA ILE A 25 -12.48 -1.79 -1.33
C ILE A 25 -12.73 -1.40 0.12
N GLU A 26 -11.69 -0.94 0.82
CA GLU A 26 -11.79 -0.47 2.20
C GLU A 26 -11.05 0.86 2.36
N PRO A 27 -11.47 1.73 3.30
CA PRO A 27 -10.77 2.98 3.57
C PRO A 27 -9.29 2.74 3.89
N THR A 28 -8.41 3.57 3.33
CA THR A 28 -6.99 3.53 3.65
C THR A 28 -6.73 4.45 4.83
N LEU A 29 -6.61 3.89 6.05
CA LEU A 29 -6.52 4.67 7.29
C LEU A 29 -5.35 5.65 7.30
N THR A 30 -4.23 5.31 6.66
CA THR A 30 -3.03 6.17 6.62
C THR A 30 -3.16 7.38 5.68
N ARG A 31 -4.26 7.47 4.92
CA ARG A 31 -4.65 8.70 4.21
C ARG A 31 -5.41 9.68 5.10
N THR A 32 -5.68 9.32 6.35
CA THR A 32 -6.35 10.17 7.34
C THR A 32 -5.37 10.53 8.47
N LEU A 33 -5.27 11.82 8.78
CA LEU A 33 -4.44 12.32 9.86
C LEU A 33 -5.11 12.02 11.20
N ASP A 34 -4.37 11.46 12.15
CA ASP A 34 -4.83 11.42 13.54
C ASP A 34 -4.77 12.85 14.13
N PRO A 35 -5.92 13.46 14.51
CA PRO A 35 -5.96 14.83 15.01
C PRO A 35 -5.30 14.99 16.40
N THR A 36 -5.12 13.90 17.14
CA THR A 36 -4.55 13.90 18.50
C THR A 36 -3.03 13.74 18.46
N THR A 37 -2.54 12.76 17.70
CA THR A 37 -1.12 12.39 17.69
C THR A 37 -0.37 12.99 16.50
N GLY A 38 -1.07 13.38 15.44
CA GLY A 38 -0.47 13.75 14.16
C GLY A 38 0.06 12.55 13.36
N GLU A 39 -0.23 11.32 13.79
CA GLU A 39 0.10 10.11 13.04
C GLU A 39 -0.45 10.19 11.60
N ASN A 40 0.29 9.58 10.67
CA ASN A 40 0.02 9.59 9.23
C ASN A 40 0.22 10.93 8.51
N ALA A 41 0.79 11.97 9.15
CA ALA A 41 0.97 13.28 8.51
C ALA A 41 1.68 13.24 7.14
N LEU A 42 2.62 12.32 6.94
CA LEU A 42 3.30 12.15 5.65
C LEU A 42 2.31 11.76 4.53
N LEU A 43 1.52 10.71 4.74
CA LEU A 43 0.61 10.15 3.73
C LEU A 43 -0.72 10.91 3.63
N ALA A 44 -1.21 11.42 4.75
CA ALA A 44 -2.50 12.10 4.87
C ALA A 44 -2.46 13.59 4.52
N ARG A 45 -1.28 14.24 4.56
CA ARG A 45 -1.12 15.66 4.28
C ARG A 45 -0.05 15.95 3.24
N THR A 46 1.20 15.53 3.47
CA THR A 46 2.31 15.86 2.58
C THR A 46 2.14 15.25 1.19
N LEU A 47 1.72 13.98 1.14
CA LEU A 47 1.52 13.22 -0.10
C LEU A 47 0.04 13.14 -0.53
N ASN A 48 -0.87 13.84 0.15
CA ASN A 48 -2.30 13.84 -0.18
C ASN A 48 -2.74 15.15 -0.82
N ASN A 49 -2.38 15.33 -2.10
CA ASN A 49 -2.78 16.50 -2.88
C ASN A 49 -2.64 16.20 -4.39
N HIS A 50 -3.16 17.12 -5.22
CA HIS A 50 -3.18 16.98 -6.67
C HIS A 50 -1.79 17.04 -7.35
N ASP A 51 -0.74 17.43 -6.63
CA ASP A 51 0.62 17.53 -7.18
C ASP A 51 1.50 16.32 -6.80
N THR A 52 1.07 15.49 -5.84
CA THR A 52 1.84 14.36 -5.32
C THR A 52 1.13 13.01 -5.57
N ILE A 53 0.47 12.43 -4.58
CA ILE A 53 -0.39 11.25 -4.75
C ILE A 53 -1.85 11.72 -4.73
N GLU A 54 -2.38 11.98 -5.92
CA GLU A 54 -3.71 12.55 -6.12
C GLU A 54 -4.84 11.58 -5.72
N GLY A 55 -4.59 10.28 -5.88
CA GLY A 55 -5.57 9.25 -5.56
C GLY A 55 -4.91 8.02 -4.98
N TRP A 56 -5.57 7.42 -4.00
CA TRP A 56 -5.21 6.17 -3.36
C TRP A 56 -6.45 5.29 -3.16
N CYS A 57 -6.46 4.07 -3.71
CA CYS A 57 -7.57 3.14 -3.52
C CYS A 57 -7.05 1.73 -3.25
N SER A 58 -7.23 1.27 -2.01
CA SER A 58 -6.78 -0.04 -1.55
C SER A 58 -7.93 -1.06 -1.54
N LEU A 59 -7.62 -2.26 -1.99
CA LEU A 59 -8.51 -3.42 -2.01
C LEU A 59 -7.84 -4.56 -1.27
N TYR A 60 -8.59 -5.25 -0.42
CA TYR A 60 -8.08 -6.37 0.37
C TYR A 60 -8.79 -7.64 -0.03
N ARG A 61 -8.03 -8.73 -0.12
CA ARG A 61 -8.60 -10.05 -0.39
C ARG A 61 -9.60 -10.39 0.71
N ARG A 62 -10.80 -10.80 0.32
CA ARG A 62 -11.81 -11.26 1.28
C ARG A 62 -11.28 -12.52 1.98
N PRO A 63 -11.39 -12.61 3.31
CA PRO A 63 -11.05 -13.82 4.02
C PRO A 63 -11.74 -15.05 3.40
N ALA A 64 -10.98 -16.09 3.07
CA ALA A 64 -11.56 -17.37 2.72
C ALA A 64 -12.23 -17.97 3.97
N LEU A 65 -13.30 -18.75 3.80
CA LEU A 65 -14.02 -19.46 4.88
C LEU A 65 -13.18 -20.50 5.64
N SER A 66 -11.87 -20.60 5.37
CA SER A 66 -10.93 -21.53 5.98
C SER A 66 -10.18 -20.94 7.18
N ALA A 67 -9.71 -21.83 8.06
CA ALA A 67 -9.35 -21.67 9.48
C ALA A 67 -8.48 -20.48 9.96
N ARG A 68 -7.97 -19.57 9.12
CA ARG A 68 -7.23 -18.37 9.57
C ARG A 68 -7.91 -17.03 9.30
N ASN A 69 -8.97 -16.97 8.48
CA ASN A 69 -9.73 -15.75 8.15
C ASN A 69 -8.90 -14.48 7.89
N ALA A 70 -7.67 -14.63 7.41
CA ALA A 70 -6.72 -13.52 7.29
C ALA A 70 -6.84 -12.84 5.92
N LYS A 71 -6.82 -11.52 5.92
CA LYS A 71 -6.59 -10.73 4.70
C LYS A 71 -5.09 -10.72 4.41
N ASP A 72 -4.64 -11.56 3.49
CA ASP A 72 -3.22 -11.84 3.22
C ASP A 72 -2.67 -11.20 1.93
N GLU A 73 -3.53 -10.51 1.18
CA GLU A 73 -3.16 -9.80 -0.05
C GLU A 73 -3.91 -8.47 -0.14
N CYS A 74 -3.20 -7.42 -0.54
CA CYS A 74 -3.79 -6.13 -0.90
C CYS A 74 -3.37 -5.70 -2.31
N ARG A 75 -4.24 -4.93 -2.94
CA ARG A 75 -4.04 -4.29 -4.24
C ARG A 75 -4.38 -2.83 -4.10
N THR A 76 -3.45 -1.96 -4.45
CA THR A 76 -3.60 -0.53 -4.26
C THR A 76 -3.33 0.20 -5.54
N LEU A 77 -4.31 0.95 -6.04
CA LEU A 77 -4.15 1.87 -7.15
C LEU A 77 -3.70 3.23 -6.62
N LEU A 78 -2.64 3.78 -7.23
CA LEU A 78 -2.13 5.11 -6.90
C LEU A 78 -2.02 5.97 -8.14
N ALA A 79 -2.44 7.24 -8.02
CA ALA A 79 -2.24 8.24 -9.06
C ALA A 79 -1.07 9.16 -8.70
N LEU A 80 0.10 8.87 -9.27
CA LEU A 80 1.35 9.60 -9.04
C LEU A 80 1.44 10.81 -9.98
N ARG A 81 1.97 11.93 -9.47
CA ARG A 81 2.06 13.23 -10.15
C ARG A 81 3.48 13.80 -10.07
N ALA A 82 3.71 14.89 -10.81
CA ALA A 82 5.05 15.43 -11.07
C ALA A 82 5.73 16.06 -9.84
N GLY A 83 4.98 16.43 -8.80
CA GLY A 83 5.55 16.89 -7.53
C GLY A 83 6.31 15.79 -6.77
N LEU A 84 6.29 14.54 -7.26
CA LEU A 84 7.08 13.42 -6.72
C LEU A 84 8.43 13.23 -7.44
N ASP A 85 8.75 14.06 -8.43
CA ASP A 85 9.90 13.87 -9.30
C ASP A 85 11.22 13.99 -8.55
N GLY A 86 12.07 12.98 -8.68
CA GLY A 86 13.49 13.04 -8.28
C GLY A 86 14.42 13.38 -9.45
N TYR A 87 13.94 13.12 -10.66
CA TYR A 87 14.54 13.46 -11.94
C TYR A 87 13.37 13.86 -12.87
N PRO A 88 13.56 14.75 -13.86
CA PRO A 88 12.45 15.21 -14.71
C PRO A 88 11.60 14.06 -15.28
N GLY A 89 10.32 14.02 -14.90
CA GLY A 89 9.35 13.01 -15.33
C GLY A 89 9.52 11.63 -14.69
N VAL A 90 10.31 11.51 -13.61
CA VAL A 90 10.57 10.24 -12.92
C VAL A 90 10.36 10.41 -11.42
N CYS A 91 9.41 9.65 -10.88
CA CYS A 91 9.12 9.58 -9.44
C CYS A 91 10.39 9.21 -8.67
N HIS A 92 10.68 9.96 -7.61
CA HIS A 92 11.85 9.77 -6.78
C HIS A 92 11.87 8.35 -6.18
N GLY A 93 13.03 7.68 -6.21
CA GLY A 93 13.16 6.30 -5.72
C GLY A 93 12.77 6.16 -4.25
N GLY A 94 13.03 7.19 -3.43
CA GLY A 94 12.58 7.25 -2.04
C GLY A 94 11.06 7.27 -1.89
N ILE A 95 10.32 7.96 -2.77
CA ILE A 95 8.84 7.93 -2.75
C ILE A 95 8.32 6.56 -3.16
N THR A 96 8.95 5.95 -4.18
CA THR A 96 8.63 4.57 -4.57
C THR A 96 8.84 3.59 -3.40
N ALA A 97 9.93 3.76 -2.63
CA ALA A 97 10.16 2.96 -1.43
C ALA A 97 9.12 3.22 -0.33
N THR A 98 8.76 4.48 -0.07
CA THR A 98 7.69 4.85 0.87
C THR A 98 6.36 4.21 0.49
N VAL A 99 5.98 4.24 -0.78
CA VAL A 99 4.73 3.62 -1.24
C VAL A 99 4.73 2.11 -1.03
N LEU A 100 5.84 1.43 -1.36
CA LEU A 100 5.97 -0.02 -1.15
C LEU A 100 5.90 -0.38 0.34
N ASP A 101 6.65 0.33 1.19
CA ASP A 101 6.67 0.12 2.64
C ASP A 101 5.28 0.31 3.26
N GLU A 102 4.65 1.43 2.94
CA GLU A 102 3.33 1.80 3.44
C GLU A 102 2.27 0.74 3.09
N ILE A 103 2.23 0.28 1.85
CA ILE A 103 1.23 -0.70 1.39
C ILE A 103 1.45 -2.07 2.03
N MET A 104 2.70 -2.47 2.24
CA MET A 104 3.02 -3.68 2.99
C MET A 104 2.64 -3.55 4.48
N SER A 105 2.91 -2.41 5.10
CA SER A 105 2.53 -2.11 6.49
C SER A 105 1.01 -2.15 6.70
N ILE A 106 0.26 -1.52 5.79
CA ILE A 106 -1.20 -1.54 5.79
C ILE A 106 -1.73 -2.98 5.69
N LEU A 107 -1.15 -3.81 4.81
CA LEU A 107 -1.53 -5.21 4.69
C LEU A 107 -1.31 -5.97 6.00
N VAL A 108 -0.18 -5.74 6.68
CA VAL A 108 0.08 -6.35 8.00
C VAL A 108 -0.95 -5.89 9.03
N ALA A 109 -1.25 -4.60 9.10
CA ALA A 109 -2.25 -4.05 10.01
C ALA A 109 -3.62 -4.71 9.82
N VAL A 110 -4.09 -4.77 8.56
CA VAL A 110 -5.39 -5.35 8.20
C VAL A 110 -5.42 -6.87 8.39
N CYS A 111 -4.32 -7.57 8.08
CA CYS A 111 -4.16 -9.00 8.38
C CYS A 111 -4.34 -9.27 9.88
N ARG A 112 -3.66 -8.49 10.73
CA ARG A 112 -3.73 -8.63 12.19
C ARG A 112 -5.10 -8.31 12.74
N GLU A 113 -5.72 -7.23 12.29
CA GLU A 113 -7.07 -6.85 12.68
C GLU A 113 -8.08 -7.95 12.31
N SER A 114 -7.97 -8.55 11.12
CA SER A 114 -8.82 -9.68 10.71
C SER A 114 -8.66 -10.95 11.56
N GLN A 115 -7.57 -11.03 12.33
CA GLN A 115 -7.29 -12.10 13.30
C GLN A 115 -7.66 -11.70 14.74
N GLY A 116 -8.24 -10.52 14.96
CA GLY A 116 -8.57 -10.00 16.29
C GLY A 116 -7.35 -9.51 17.09
N LEU A 117 -6.24 -9.22 16.41
CA LEU A 117 -5.03 -8.66 17.01
C LEU A 117 -4.98 -7.15 16.80
N ALA A 118 -4.24 -6.42 17.65
CA ALA A 118 -3.97 -5.00 17.43
C ALA A 118 -3.34 -4.76 16.05
N PRO A 119 -3.61 -3.67 15.33
CA PRO A 119 -3.06 -3.44 13.98
C PRO A 119 -1.61 -2.92 14.00
N ASP A 120 -1.11 -2.42 15.13
CA ASP A 120 0.18 -1.72 15.24
C ASP A 120 1.38 -2.57 14.79
N ASN A 121 2.13 -2.06 13.83
CA ASN A 121 3.35 -2.71 13.34
C ASN A 121 4.41 -1.67 12.98
N LEU A 122 5.66 -2.11 12.92
CA LEU A 122 6.82 -1.31 12.54
C LEU A 122 7.63 -2.06 11.49
N THR A 123 8.15 -1.33 10.50
CA THR A 123 9.13 -1.86 9.55
C THR A 123 10.44 -2.13 10.28
N ALA A 124 10.88 -3.39 10.27
CA ALA A 124 12.17 -3.80 10.81
C ALA A 124 13.25 -3.94 9.72
N ASP A 125 12.86 -4.33 8.50
CA ASP A 125 13.73 -4.40 7.33
C ASP A 125 12.92 -4.10 6.07
N LEU A 126 13.53 -3.40 5.12
CA LEU A 126 12.95 -3.08 3.83
C LEU A 126 14.02 -3.18 2.74
N ARG A 127 13.77 -4.03 1.74
CA ARG A 127 14.58 -4.14 0.53
C ARG A 127 13.76 -3.75 -0.69
N VAL A 128 14.22 -2.73 -1.40
CA VAL A 128 13.61 -2.29 -2.66
C VAL A 128 14.54 -2.58 -3.84
N ARG A 129 13.97 -3.13 -4.91
CA ARG A 129 14.63 -3.32 -6.20
C ARG A 129 13.94 -2.46 -7.25
N TYR A 130 14.65 -1.45 -7.75
CA TYR A 130 14.19 -0.59 -8.84
C TYR A 130 14.57 -1.24 -10.17
N LEU A 131 13.57 -1.74 -10.89
CA LEU A 131 13.77 -2.46 -12.15
C LEU A 131 13.71 -1.52 -13.34
N ARG A 132 12.85 -0.51 -13.29
CA ARG A 132 12.63 0.51 -14.31
C ARG A 132 12.29 1.85 -13.65
N PRO A 133 12.51 2.98 -14.34
CA PRO A 133 11.99 4.27 -13.91
C PRO A 133 10.46 4.22 -13.74
N VAL A 134 9.94 4.92 -12.73
CA VAL A 134 8.50 5.13 -12.54
C VAL A 134 8.17 6.50 -13.12
N PRO A 135 7.59 6.60 -14.33
CA PRO A 135 7.32 7.89 -14.94
C PRO A 135 6.21 8.63 -14.20
N THR A 136 6.19 9.95 -14.33
CA THR A 136 5.16 10.84 -13.79
C THR A 136 4.66 11.79 -14.88
N PRO A 137 3.35 12.10 -14.91
CA PRO A 137 2.28 11.46 -14.14
C PRO A 137 2.02 10.02 -14.62
N LEU A 138 1.68 9.13 -13.68
CA LEU A 138 1.31 7.74 -13.98
C LEU A 138 0.32 7.22 -12.94
N VAL A 139 -0.59 6.34 -13.37
CA VAL A 139 -1.35 5.49 -12.44
C VAL A 139 -0.68 4.13 -12.36
N VAL A 140 -0.43 3.66 -11.15
CA VAL A 140 0.25 2.38 -10.88
C VAL A 140 -0.64 1.49 -10.03
N LEU A 141 -0.43 0.18 -10.16
CA LEU A 141 -0.98 -0.81 -9.25
C LEU A 141 0.16 -1.36 -8.39
N VAL A 142 -0.02 -1.36 -7.08
CA VAL A 142 0.85 -2.07 -6.15
C VAL A 142 0.10 -3.27 -5.61
N THR A 143 0.68 -4.46 -5.75
CA THR A 143 0.17 -5.68 -5.10
C THR A 143 1.13 -6.05 -3.99
N ALA A 144 0.62 -6.26 -2.78
CA ALA A 144 1.40 -6.81 -1.67
C ALA A 144 0.77 -8.10 -1.14
N LYS A 145 1.60 -9.03 -0.70
CA LYS A 145 1.17 -10.34 -0.20
C LYS A 145 2.02 -10.78 0.99
N ILE A 146 1.35 -11.29 2.03
CA ILE A 146 2.04 -11.94 3.16
C ILE A 146 2.68 -13.24 2.66
N ARG A 147 4.02 -13.30 2.71
CA ARG A 147 4.81 -14.48 2.34
C ARG A 147 4.92 -15.46 3.50
N ASP A 148 5.13 -14.98 4.72
CA ASP A 148 5.32 -15.80 5.91
C ASP A 148 4.93 -15.03 7.19
N ILE A 149 4.45 -15.76 8.20
CA ILE A 149 4.17 -15.23 9.54
C ILE A 149 4.85 -16.12 10.57
N GLN A 150 5.79 -15.56 11.34
CA GLN A 150 6.51 -16.28 12.37
C GLN A 150 6.08 -15.86 13.77
N LYS A 151 5.55 -16.85 14.51
CA LYS A 151 5.12 -16.71 15.92
C LYS A 151 4.17 -15.53 16.16
N ASP A 152 3.34 -15.21 15.16
CA ASP A 152 2.37 -14.10 15.14
C ASP A 152 2.98 -12.70 15.43
N LYS A 153 4.31 -12.57 15.34
CA LYS A 153 5.07 -11.37 15.70
C LYS A 153 5.90 -10.80 14.55
N LYS A 154 6.25 -11.61 13.57
CA LYS A 154 7.07 -11.23 12.41
C LYS A 154 6.31 -11.55 11.14
N TYR A 155 6.10 -10.55 10.29
CA TYR A 155 5.37 -10.65 9.05
C TYR A 155 6.33 -10.35 7.91
N PHE A 156 6.51 -11.31 7.02
CA PHE A 156 7.29 -11.15 5.81
C PHE A 156 6.34 -10.87 4.66
N VAL A 157 6.57 -9.78 3.96
CA VAL A 157 5.66 -9.29 2.92
C VAL A 157 6.45 -9.01 1.66
N ASP A 158 5.92 -9.44 0.52
CA ASP A 158 6.48 -9.09 -0.78
C ASP A 158 5.49 -8.14 -1.47
N ALA A 159 6.02 -7.16 -2.22
CA ALA A 159 5.22 -6.23 -3.00
C ALA A 159 5.80 -5.97 -4.39
N GLU A 160 4.92 -5.71 -5.36
CA GLU A 160 5.30 -5.32 -6.72
C GLU A 160 4.53 -4.07 -7.13
N LEU A 161 5.23 -3.07 -7.67
CA LEU A 161 4.65 -1.89 -8.30
C LEU A 161 4.71 -2.07 -9.82
N VAL A 162 3.53 -2.03 -10.47
CA VAL A 162 3.36 -2.29 -11.90
C VAL A 162 2.63 -1.15 -12.60
N ASP A 163 2.88 -1.00 -13.90
CA ASP A 163 2.13 -0.10 -14.78
C ASP A 163 0.84 -0.75 -15.32
N GLU A 164 0.12 -0.01 -16.18
CA GLU A 164 -1.13 -0.46 -16.81
C GLU A 164 -0.98 -1.71 -17.69
N ASN A 165 0.23 -2.00 -18.16
CA ASN A 165 0.54 -3.16 -19.00
C ASN A 165 1.03 -4.36 -18.16
N GLY A 166 1.05 -4.23 -16.83
CA GLY A 166 1.57 -5.25 -15.91
C GLY A 166 3.09 -5.33 -15.89
N VAL A 167 3.81 -4.33 -16.41
CA VAL A 167 5.26 -4.30 -16.35
C VAL A 167 5.69 -3.91 -14.93
N VAL A 168 6.48 -4.77 -14.30
CA VAL A 168 7.03 -4.48 -12.96
C VAL A 168 8.11 -3.40 -13.06
N LEU A 169 7.87 -2.29 -12.35
CA LEU A 169 8.78 -1.14 -12.27
C LEU A 169 9.66 -1.23 -11.02
N ALA A 170 9.11 -1.67 -9.90
CA ALA A 170 9.84 -1.90 -8.66
C ALA A 170 9.28 -3.09 -7.86
N LYS A 171 10.13 -3.70 -7.03
CA LYS A 171 9.74 -4.75 -6.06
C LYS A 171 10.17 -4.37 -4.65
N GLY A 172 9.35 -4.71 -3.67
CA GLY A 172 9.64 -4.59 -2.24
C GLY A 172 9.63 -5.96 -1.56
N GLU A 173 10.55 -6.17 -0.63
CA GLU A 173 10.52 -7.24 0.36
C GLU A 173 10.64 -6.58 1.73
N GLY A 174 9.67 -6.81 2.61
CA GLY A 174 9.61 -6.17 3.93
C GLY A 174 9.48 -7.18 5.06
N LEU A 175 10.07 -6.83 6.20
CA LEU A 175 9.84 -7.48 7.49
C LEU A 175 9.18 -6.49 8.43
N PHE A 176 8.00 -6.85 8.92
CA PHE A 176 7.25 -6.05 9.88
C PHE A 176 7.14 -6.78 11.21
N ILE A 177 7.30 -6.04 12.30
CA ILE A 177 7.21 -6.56 13.66
C ILE A 177 6.08 -5.88 14.42
N HIS A 178 5.42 -6.63 15.30
CA HIS A 178 4.46 -6.02 16.21
C HIS A 178 5.18 -5.08 17.20
N LYS A 179 4.62 -3.88 17.38
CA LYS A 179 5.02 -2.93 18.41
C LYS A 179 4.72 -3.49 19.81
N SER A 180 5.68 -4.18 20.43
CA SER A 180 5.60 -4.47 21.86
C SER A 180 5.99 -3.24 22.66
N VAL A 181 5.16 -2.85 23.64
CA VAL A 181 5.29 -1.65 24.48
C VAL A 181 6.68 -1.48 25.15
N GLU A 182 7.47 -2.54 25.26
CA GLU A 182 8.77 -2.54 25.95
C GLU A 182 9.98 -1.97 25.17
N ARG A 183 9.84 -1.52 23.91
CA ARG A 183 10.99 -1.07 23.09
C ARG A 183 10.80 0.23 22.34
N LEU A 184 10.27 1.26 22.99
CA LEU A 184 10.41 2.65 22.55
C LEU A 184 10.87 3.51 23.72
#